data_AF-A0A1I5SXN8-F1
#
_entry.id   AF-A0A1I5SXN8-F1
#
_cell.length_a   1.000
_cell.length_b   1.000
_cell.length_c   1.000
_cell.angle_alpha   90.00
_cell.angle_beta   90.00
_cell.angle_gamma   90.00
#
_symmetry.space_group_name_H-M   'P 1'
#
loop_
_entity.id
_entity.type
_entity.pdbx_description
1 polymer ?
#
loop_
_entity_poly.entity_id
_entity_poly.type
_entity_poly.pdbx_seq_one_letter_code
_entity_poly.pdbx_strand_id
1 'polypeptide(L)'
;MFEQFSSGYYLGVLYVQPGAAEAALNVEDHEAVNRQLYGDSEGIERLDSPLVMKLDGTHFPVRGEEGVPTGTLTVPESLADDDLPARREVLLARPERAGQLLKYGGWQPPDAA
;
A
#
# COMPACT_ATOMS: atom_id res chain seq x y z
N MET A 1 9.06 -5.07 7.53
CA MET A 1 9.79 -5.59 6.36
C MET A 1 8.85 -6.55 5.63
N PHE A 2 8.78 -6.46 4.31
CA PHE A 2 7.93 -7.33 3.49
C PHE A 2 8.76 -8.48 2.92
N GLU A 3 8.20 -9.69 2.92
CA GLU A 3 8.86 -10.91 2.44
C GLU A 3 8.15 -11.45 1.19
N GLN A 4 8.89 -12.10 0.30
CA GLN A 4 8.28 -12.75 -0.87
C GLN A 4 7.32 -13.86 -0.41
N PHE A 5 6.04 -13.71 -0.76
CA PHE A 5 5.02 -14.68 -0.40
C PHE A 5 4.53 -15.48 -1.62
N SER A 6 4.33 -14.80 -2.75
CA SER A 6 3.90 -15.44 -4.00
C SER A 6 4.49 -14.74 -5.22
N SER A 7 4.13 -15.22 -6.41
CA SER A 7 4.52 -14.58 -7.68
C SER A 7 3.98 -13.15 -7.82
N GLY A 8 2.88 -12.81 -7.14
CA GLY A 8 2.22 -11.50 -7.25
C GLY A 8 2.23 -10.66 -5.98
N TYR A 9 2.67 -11.20 -4.85
CA TYR A 9 2.55 -10.53 -3.55
C TYR A 9 3.77 -10.74 -2.65
N TYR A 10 4.06 -9.71 -1.87
CA TYR A 10 4.83 -9.78 -0.64
C TYR A 10 3.90 -9.84 0.58
N LEU A 11 4.34 -10.44 1.67
CA LEU A 11 3.64 -10.48 2.96
C LEU A 11 4.38 -9.61 3.98
N GLY A 12 3.64 -8.83 4.75
CA GLY A 12 4.18 -8.05 5.86
C GLY A 12 3.20 -8.02 7.03
N VAL A 13 3.68 -7.62 8.20
CA VAL A 13 2.85 -7.37 9.37
C VAL A 13 2.94 -5.88 9.71
N LEU A 14 1.80 -5.22 9.77
CA LEU A 14 1.67 -3.81 10.13
C LEU A 14 0.72 -3.66 11.32
N TYR A 15 0.86 -2.56 12.05
CA TYR A 15 -0.21 -2.11 12.94
C TYR A 15 -1.28 -1.45 12.08
N VAL A 16 -2.50 -2.00 12.07
CA VAL A 16 -3.60 -1.49 11.25
C VAL A 16 -4.59 -0.79 12.15
N GLN A 17 -5.04 0.39 11.75
CA GLN A 17 -6.03 1.17 12.47
C GLN A 17 -7.03 1.85 11.53
N PRO A 18 -8.26 2.12 11.99
CA PRO A 18 -9.17 2.98 11.25
C PRO A 18 -8.58 4.38 11.09
N GLY A 19 -8.84 5.03 9.97
CA GLY A 19 -8.32 6.35 9.66
C GLY A 19 -9.19 7.13 8.69
N ALA A 20 -8.55 7.98 7.89
CA ALA A 20 -9.22 8.83 6.92
C ALA A 20 -9.87 8.03 5.77
N ALA A 21 -10.48 8.75 4.83
CA ALA A 21 -11.17 8.15 3.69
C ALA A 21 -10.26 7.37 2.72
N GLU A 22 -8.94 7.60 2.76
CA GLU A 22 -7.96 6.88 1.96
C GLU A 22 -7.01 6.09 2.87
N ALA A 23 -6.57 4.92 2.40
CA ALA A 23 -5.58 4.13 3.14
C ALA A 23 -4.18 4.74 2.99
N ALA A 24 -3.43 4.81 4.08
CA ALA A 24 -2.11 5.43 4.07
C ALA A 24 -1.10 4.72 4.98
N LEU A 25 0.17 4.81 4.57
CA LEU A 25 1.33 4.55 5.41
C LEU A 25 1.96 5.88 5.84
N ASN A 26 2.87 5.80 6.81
CA ASN A 26 3.86 6.85 6.98
C ASN A 26 4.59 7.14 5.65
N VAL A 27 4.78 8.43 5.35
CA VAL A 27 5.42 8.86 4.10
C VAL A 27 6.81 8.24 3.88
N GLU A 28 7.65 8.15 4.91
CA GLU A 28 9.00 7.59 4.80
C GLU A 28 8.95 6.08 4.54
N ASP A 29 8.02 5.36 5.18
CA ASP A 29 7.80 3.93 4.93
C ASP A 29 7.31 3.69 3.50
N HIS A 30 6.36 4.50 3.03
CA HIS A 30 5.82 4.41 1.68
C HIS A 30 6.92 4.59 0.63
N GLU A 31 7.74 5.64 0.77
CA GLU A 31 8.86 5.90 -0.13
C GLU A 31 9.92 4.80 -0.03
N ALA A 32 10.24 4.31 1.17
CA ALA A 32 11.19 3.22 1.36
C ALA A 32 10.73 1.93 0.66
N VAL A 33 9.44 1.60 0.75
CA VAL A 33 8.86 0.45 0.07
C VAL A 33 8.88 0.62 -1.45
N ASN A 34 8.50 1.79 -1.96
CA ASN A 34 8.59 2.09 -3.40
C ASN A 34 10.03 1.96 -3.89
N ARG A 35 11.01 2.56 -3.21
CA ARG A 35 12.43 2.46 -3.58
C ARG A 35 12.92 1.02 -3.63
N GLN A 36 12.59 0.21 -2.62
CA GLN A 36 13.10 -1.15 -2.50
C GLN A 36 12.42 -2.15 -3.44
N LEU A 37 11.12 -1.99 -3.70
CA LEU A 37 10.32 -3.01 -4.40
C LEU A 37 9.82 -2.56 -5.77
N TYR A 38 9.81 -1.26 -6.04
CA TYR A 38 9.34 -0.65 -7.29
C TYR A 38 10.45 0.12 -8.03
N GLY A 39 11.62 0.32 -7.41
CA GLY A 39 12.70 1.20 -7.89
C GLY A 39 13.58 0.72 -9.05
N ASP A 40 13.23 -0.38 -9.73
CA ASP A 40 14.12 -1.05 -10.70
C ASP A 40 13.88 -0.68 -12.19
N SER A 41 13.08 0.34 -12.49
CA SER A 41 12.83 0.72 -13.89
C SER A 41 13.79 1.81 -14.36
N GLU A 42 15.02 1.46 -14.77
CA GLU A 42 16.03 2.22 -15.57
C GLU A 42 15.73 3.74 -15.84
N GLY A 43 15.45 4.54 -14.81
CA GLY A 43 14.71 5.80 -14.95
C GLY A 43 14.38 6.51 -13.63
N ILE A 44 13.42 7.44 -13.65
CA ILE A 44 13.03 8.23 -12.46
C ILE A 44 12.25 7.34 -11.48
N GLU A 45 12.80 7.13 -10.28
CA GLU A 45 12.11 6.44 -9.17
C GLU A 45 10.85 7.22 -8.77
N ARG A 46 9.67 6.64 -9.04
CA ARG A 46 8.38 7.21 -8.59
C ARG A 46 8.05 6.75 -7.18
N LEU A 47 8.61 7.44 -6.19
CA LEU A 47 8.42 7.14 -4.77
C LEU A 47 7.00 7.45 -4.24
N ASP A 48 6.24 8.23 -5.01
CA ASP A 48 4.86 8.64 -4.74
C ASP A 48 3.82 7.77 -5.47
N SER A 49 4.25 6.75 -6.23
CA SER A 49 3.33 5.80 -6.83
C SER A 49 2.53 5.10 -5.73
N PRO A 50 1.19 4.99 -5.84
CA PRO A 50 0.43 4.29 -4.83
C PRO A 50 0.82 2.83 -4.82
N LEU A 51 1.11 2.34 -3.62
CA LEU A 51 1.21 0.91 -3.38
C LEU A 51 -0.19 0.32 -3.46
N VAL A 52 -0.31 -0.96 -3.84
CA VAL A 52 -1.59 -1.68 -3.72
C VAL A 52 -1.45 -2.76 -2.68
N MET A 53 -2.18 -2.60 -1.57
CA MET A 53 -2.22 -3.58 -0.50
C MET A 53 -3.52 -4.37 -0.54
N LYS A 54 -3.53 -5.47 0.21
CA LYS A 54 -4.69 -6.29 0.44
C LYS A 54 -4.78 -6.65 1.92
N LEU A 55 -5.95 -6.42 2.49
CA LEU A 55 -6.36 -6.81 3.83
C LEU A 55 -7.70 -7.54 3.71
N ASP A 56 -7.83 -8.68 4.39
CA ASP A 56 -9.07 -9.46 4.50
C ASP A 56 -9.84 -9.70 3.18
N GLY A 57 -9.09 -9.92 2.10
CA GLY A 57 -9.67 -10.21 0.78
C GLY A 57 -9.74 -9.02 -0.18
N THR A 58 -9.64 -7.80 0.34
CA THR A 58 -9.93 -6.57 -0.43
C THR A 58 -8.64 -5.85 -0.82
N HIS A 59 -8.47 -5.54 -2.11
CA HIS A 59 -7.37 -4.71 -2.61
C HIS A 59 -7.71 -3.23 -2.54
N PHE A 60 -6.74 -2.41 -2.15
CA PHE A 60 -6.89 -0.96 -2.11
C PHE A 60 -5.55 -0.24 -2.36
N PRO A 61 -5.59 0.95 -2.98
CA PRO A 61 -4.41 1.80 -3.10
C PRO A 61 -4.03 2.36 -1.73
N VAL A 62 -2.74 2.52 -1.50
CA VAL A 62 -2.16 3.06 -0.28
C VAL A 62 -1.18 4.16 -0.66
N ARG A 63 -1.33 5.33 -0.05
CA ARG A 63 -0.45 6.49 -0.26
C ARG A 63 0.48 6.70 0.94
N GLY A 64 1.49 7.54 0.76
CA GLY A 64 2.25 8.10 1.88
C GLY A 64 1.51 9.31 2.45
N GLU A 65 1.36 9.36 3.77
CA GLU A 65 0.73 10.47 4.49
C GLU A 65 1.59 10.90 5.68
N GLU A 66 1.75 12.21 5.83
CA GLU A 66 2.38 12.80 7.00
C GLU A 66 1.49 12.64 8.23
N GLY A 67 2.07 12.29 9.37
CA GLY A 67 1.33 12.11 10.63
C GLY A 67 0.85 10.68 10.89
N VAL A 68 0.90 9.78 9.90
CA VAL A 68 0.77 8.34 10.14
C VAL A 68 2.05 7.83 10.82
N PRO A 69 1.98 7.12 11.95
CA PRO A 69 3.17 6.58 12.60
C PRO A 69 3.88 5.51 11.74
N THR A 70 5.20 5.45 11.82
CA THR A 70 6.00 4.38 11.18
C THR A 70 5.48 2.99 11.56
N GLY A 71 5.45 2.07 10.60
CA GLY A 71 4.94 0.70 10.76
C GLY A 71 3.41 0.60 10.91
N THR A 72 2.69 1.69 10.65
CA THR A 72 1.23 1.76 10.75
C THR A 72 0.58 1.93 9.38
N LEU A 73 -0.50 1.19 9.16
CA LEU A 73 -1.41 1.35 8.03
C LEU A 73 -2.73 1.89 8.54
N THR A 74 -3.10 3.09 8.10
CA THR A 74 -4.48 3.58 8.27
C THR A 74 -5.33 3.00 7.16
N VAL A 75 -6.55 2.57 7.49
CA VAL A 75 -7.55 2.10 6.52
C VAL A 75 -8.87 2.84 6.69
N PRO A 76 -9.63 3.08 5.62
CA PRO A 76 -10.98 3.62 5.72
C PRO A 76 -11.88 2.73 6.58
N GLU A 77 -12.86 3.35 7.24
CA GLU A 77 -13.88 2.65 8.05
C GLU A 77 -14.57 1.49 7.30
N SER A 78 -14.72 1.58 5.98
CA SER A 78 -15.31 0.52 5.15
C SER A 78 -14.43 -0.73 5.02
N LEU A 79 -13.14 -0.63 5.35
CA LEU A 79 -12.17 -1.72 5.38
C LEU A 79 -11.77 -2.11 6.81
N ALA A 80 -12.19 -1.33 7.80
CA ALA A 80 -11.95 -1.65 9.20
C ALA A 80 -12.96 -2.70 9.68
N ASP A 81 -12.48 -3.68 10.43
CA ASP A 81 -13.32 -4.58 11.21
C ASP A 81 -13.36 -4.11 12.68
N ASP A 82 -14.30 -4.67 13.47
CA ASP A 82 -14.47 -4.34 14.89
C ASP A 82 -13.26 -4.73 15.76
N ASP A 83 -12.34 -5.51 15.21
CA ASP A 83 -11.13 -6.02 15.85
C ASP A 83 -9.91 -5.11 15.59
N LEU A 84 -10.09 -3.94 14.95
CA LEU A 84 -9.08 -2.89 14.82
C LEU A 84 -9.20 -1.86 15.96
N PRO A 85 -8.08 -1.27 16.43
CA PRO A 85 -6.73 -1.37 15.88
C PRO A 85 -5.95 -2.61 16.37
N ALA A 86 -5.21 -3.25 15.46
CA ALA A 86 -4.46 -4.47 15.76
C ALA A 86 -3.30 -4.69 14.79
N ARG A 87 -2.35 -5.56 15.17
CA ARG A 87 -1.36 -6.07 14.21
C ARG A 87 -2.02 -7.05 13.25
N ARG A 88 -1.91 -6.80 11.95
CA ARG A 88 -2.48 -7.65 10.90
C ARG A 88 -1.43 -8.00 9.86
N GLU A 89 -1.60 -9.18 9.29
CA GLU A 89 -0.94 -9.56 8.05
C GLU A 89 -1.55 -8.77 6.89
N VAL A 90 -0.69 -8.18 6.08
CA VAL A 90 -1.06 -7.44 4.88
C VAL A 90 -0.28 -7.98 3.69
N LEU A 91 -0.96 -8.10 2.55
CA LEU A 91 -0.32 -8.49 1.31
C LEU A 91 -0.06 -7.25 0.46
N LEU A 92 1.20 -7.01 0.11
CA LEU A 92 1.60 -5.94 -0.80
C LEU A 92 1.73 -6.51 -2.21
N ALA A 93 1.01 -5.95 -3.17
CA ALA A 93 1.13 -6.34 -4.57
C ALA A 93 2.51 -5.98 -5.12
N ARG A 94 3.06 -6.85 -5.98
CA ARG A 94 4.23 -6.53 -6.80
C ARG A 94 3.91 -5.48 -7.87
N PRO A 95 4.91 -4.77 -8.40
CA PRO A 95 4.70 -3.67 -9.35
C PRO A 95 3.76 -4.00 -10.51
N GLU A 96 3.96 -5.12 -11.19
CA GLU A 96 3.13 -5.52 -12.33
C GLU A 96 1.68 -5.79 -11.91
N ARG A 97 1.50 -6.42 -10.74
CA ARG A 97 0.19 -6.74 -10.19
C ARG A 97 -0.53 -5.49 -9.71
N ALA A 98 0.17 -4.57 -9.05
CA ALA A 98 -0.34 -3.28 -8.63
C ALA A 98 -0.81 -2.46 -9.83
N GLY A 99 0.00 -2.38 -10.90
CA GLY A 99 -0.37 -1.68 -12.13
C GLY A 99 -1.65 -2.23 -12.78
N GLN A 100 -1.82 -3.56 -12.80
CA GLN A 100 -3.07 -4.18 -13.27
C GLN A 100 -4.27 -3.79 -12.39
N LEU A 101 -4.12 -3.88 -11.07
CA LEU A 101 -5.20 -3.60 -10.12
C LEU A 101 -5.64 -2.13 -10.18
N LEU A 102 -4.69 -1.19 -10.27
CA LEU A 102 -4.97 0.24 -10.41
C LEU A 102 -5.73 0.53 -11.71
N LYS A 103 -5.28 -0.07 -12.83
CA LYS A 103 -5.92 0.10 -14.14
C LYS A 103 -7.37 -0.36 -14.16
N TYR A 104 -7.69 -1.49 -13.53
CA TYR A 104 -9.05 -2.03 -13.50
C TYR A 104 -9.91 -1.48 -12.35
N GLY A 105 -9.28 -0.95 -11.29
CA GLY A 105 -9.94 -0.33 -10.15
C GLY A 105 -10.35 1.13 -10.37
N GLY A 106 -10.11 1.69 -11.56
CA GLY A 106 -10.49 3.06 -11.90
C GLY A 106 -9.57 4.14 -11.31
N TRP A 107 -8.40 3.77 -10.79
CA TRP A 107 -7.40 4.74 -10.36
C TRP A 107 -6.69 5.34 -11.58
N GLN A 108 -6.66 6.67 -11.66
CA GLN A 108 -5.89 7.40 -12.68
C GLN A 108 -4.63 8.00 -12.03
N PRO A 109 -3.45 7.84 -12.65
CA PRO A 109 -2.26 8.52 -12.16
C PRO A 109 -2.43 10.04 -12.25
N PRO A 110 -1.81 10.81 -11.33
CA PRO A 110 -1.95 12.27 -11.28
C PRO A 110 -1.51 12.97 -12.57
N ASP A 111 -0.68 12.33 -13.40
CA ASP A 111 -0.23 12.86 -14.72
C ASP A 111 -1.08 12.40 -15.93
N ALA A 112 -2.27 11.82 -15.72
CA ALA A 112 -3.13 11.35 -16.82
C ALA A 112 -4.07 12.43 -17.41
N ALA A 113 -3.82 13.72 -17.13
CA ALA A 113 -4.63 14.85 -17.60
C ALA A 113 -3.97 15.62 -18.75
#